data_AF-A0A849WZG7-F1
#
_entry.id   AF-A0A849WZG7-F1
#
_cell.length_a   1.000
_cell.length_b   1.000
_cell.length_c   1.000
_cell.angle_alpha   90.00
_cell.angle_beta   90.00
_cell.angle_gamma   90.00
#
_symmetry.space_group_name_H-M   'P 1'
#
loop_
_entity.id
_entity.type
_entity.pdbx_description
1 polymer ?
#
loop_
_entity_poly.entity_id
_entity_poly.type
_entity_poly.pdbx_seq_one_letter_code
_entity_poly.pdbx_strand_id
1 'polypeptide(L)'
;MLIRLSLLLTLLAFPVFAEEETPKLDLPKAEIPQDLFPNEGKRRPGSRLRPWHADAAEWAAYRTQRPGMPTDPSSKILTDGQRYDITIGNRIPLLIWGLDDGFKSWSFGLDGAMMASLSRYKKDGKLTFATETFDGMFGAFLTRTTGRWIWMARTGHVSAHLVDNSPDYLKADPLAYNVFWYELVSTFNVVSPEAKSDWDLYFQGSVGWNYVALPQANNPRSGFGATYGHQLNGPDSLALIATADVVRPGITGQKPIYSAFLGAGFLARPESTRRPFRMGVTAFRGSDHRNQYFTRRNKFAAFTIHTDF
;
A
#
# COMPACT_ATOMS: atom_id res chain seq x y z
N MET A 1 -35.88 26.89 7.37
CA MET A 1 -35.04 26.16 8.36
C MET A 1 -33.80 25.68 7.62
N LEU A 2 -32.84 26.58 7.43
CA LEU A 2 -31.81 26.51 6.39
C LEU A 2 -30.55 27.19 6.95
N ILE A 3 -29.85 26.49 7.83
CA ILE A 3 -28.52 26.89 8.35
C ILE A 3 -27.73 25.59 8.54
N ARG A 4 -26.46 25.62 8.10
CA ARG A 4 -25.43 24.54 8.10
C ARG A 4 -25.26 23.78 6.78
N LEU A 5 -24.99 24.54 5.72
CA LEU A 5 -24.29 24.03 4.53
C LEU A 5 -23.27 25.09 4.06
N SER A 6 -22.32 25.46 4.90
CA SER A 6 -21.33 26.51 4.57
C SER A 6 -19.96 26.29 5.21
N LEU A 7 -19.67 25.08 5.71
CA LEU A 7 -18.40 24.79 6.39
C LEU A 7 -17.85 23.41 6.02
N LEU A 8 -17.74 23.10 4.72
CA LEU A 8 -16.98 21.92 4.27
C LEU A 8 -16.53 21.96 2.80
N LEU A 9 -16.51 23.14 2.15
CA LEU A 9 -16.14 23.27 0.74
C LEU A 9 -14.99 24.26 0.49
N THR A 10 -14.13 24.47 1.49
CA THR A 10 -12.95 25.36 1.41
C THR A 10 -11.62 24.63 1.67
N LEU A 11 -11.58 23.32 1.44
CA LEU A 11 -10.35 22.49 1.52
C LEU A 11 -9.94 21.86 0.17
N LEU A 12 -10.54 22.32 -0.94
CA LEU A 12 -10.10 22.02 -2.31
C LEU A 12 -9.37 23.19 -2.98
N ALA A 13 -8.85 24.12 -2.18
CA ALA A 13 -7.81 25.03 -2.66
C ALA A 13 -6.50 24.24 -2.70
N PHE A 14 -6.08 23.86 -3.90
CA PHE A 14 -4.68 23.58 -4.18
C PHE A 14 -3.83 24.68 -3.52
N PRO A 15 -2.88 24.37 -2.62
CA PRO A 15 -1.88 25.36 -2.31
C PRO A 15 -1.07 25.52 -3.60
N VAL A 16 -1.23 26.68 -4.24
CA VAL A 16 -0.15 27.29 -5.00
C VAL A 16 0.99 27.40 -3.98
N PHE A 17 1.95 26.47 -4.05
CA PHE A 17 3.09 26.46 -3.16
C PHE A 17 3.91 27.73 -3.43
N ALA A 18 3.72 28.74 -2.59
CA ALA A 18 4.82 29.64 -2.28
C ALA A 18 5.90 28.79 -1.60
N GLU A 19 7.15 28.92 -2.04
CA GLU A 19 8.32 28.39 -1.32
C GLU A 19 8.36 29.07 0.05
N GLU A 20 7.70 28.46 1.04
CA GLU A 20 7.87 28.84 2.43
C GLU A 20 9.17 28.18 2.90
N GLU A 21 10.17 29.00 3.23
CA GLU A 21 11.44 28.54 3.79
C GLU A 21 11.17 27.68 5.03
N THR A 22 11.30 26.36 4.89
CA THR A 22 11.24 25.44 6.03
C THR A 22 12.34 25.83 7.03
N PRO A 23 12.04 25.90 8.35
CA PRO A 23 13.06 26.17 9.35
C PRO A 23 14.18 25.14 9.23
N LYS A 24 15.42 25.63 9.09
CA LYS A 24 16.62 24.79 9.00
C LYS A 24 16.78 24.02 10.30
N LEU A 25 16.36 22.75 10.30
CA LEU A 25 16.86 21.77 11.23
C LEU A 25 18.27 21.43 10.77
N ASP A 26 19.30 21.81 11.54
CA ASP A 26 20.69 21.44 11.29
C ASP A 26 20.87 19.93 11.52
N LEU A 27 20.40 19.15 10.55
CA LEU A 27 20.73 17.74 10.39
C LEU A 27 22.08 17.65 9.68
N PRO A 28 22.92 16.65 9.99
CA PRO A 28 24.19 16.45 9.31
C PRO A 28 23.95 16.43 7.80
N LYS A 29 24.72 17.25 7.07
CA LYS A 29 24.70 17.29 5.59
C LYS A 29 25.02 15.88 5.10
N ALA A 30 24.00 15.17 4.62
CA ALA A 30 24.19 13.88 3.97
C ALA A 30 24.93 14.15 2.65
N GLU A 31 26.08 13.52 2.47
CA GLU A 31 26.70 13.42 1.15
C GLU A 31 25.75 12.65 0.25
N ILE A 32 25.12 13.34 -0.71
CA ILE A 32 24.30 12.72 -1.74
C ILE A 32 25.29 12.05 -2.71
N PRO A 33 25.33 10.70 -2.79
CA PRO A 33 26.13 10.05 -3.81
C PRO A 33 25.52 10.40 -5.16
N GLN A 34 26.28 11.03 -6.06
CA GLN A 34 25.88 11.35 -7.44
C GLN A 34 25.59 10.09 -8.30
N ASP A 35 25.66 8.92 -7.68
CA ASP A 35 25.65 7.60 -8.31
C ASP A 35 24.33 6.84 -8.13
N LEU A 36 23.38 7.39 -7.35
CA LEU A 36 22.10 6.73 -7.04
C LEU A 36 21.17 6.57 -8.25
N PHE A 37 21.39 7.37 -9.31
CA PHE A 37 20.64 7.26 -10.56
C PHE A 37 21.59 7.45 -11.74
N PRO A 38 21.79 6.43 -12.58
CA PRO A 38 22.55 6.62 -13.79
C PRO A 38 21.75 7.51 -14.74
N ASN A 39 22.24 8.74 -15.00
CA ASN A 39 21.89 9.46 -16.21
C ASN A 39 22.11 8.50 -17.40
N GLU A 40 21.08 8.28 -18.22
CA GLU A 40 21.06 7.27 -19.29
C GLU A 40 22.23 7.38 -20.31
N GLY A 41 23.01 8.46 -20.28
CA GLY A 41 24.02 8.78 -21.30
C GLY A 41 25.49 8.39 -21.05
N LYS A 42 25.94 8.00 -19.85
CA LYS A 42 27.39 7.71 -19.64
C LYS A 42 27.65 6.52 -18.71
N ARG A 43 27.58 5.33 -19.30
CA ARG A 43 27.94 4.05 -18.66
C ARG A 43 29.46 3.95 -18.52
N ARG A 44 29.98 3.80 -17.29
CA ARG A 44 31.33 3.27 -17.05
C ARG A 44 31.26 1.76 -16.81
N PRO A 45 32.11 0.94 -17.45
CA PRO A 45 32.20 -0.49 -17.17
C PRO A 45 32.99 -0.72 -15.88
N GLY A 46 32.40 -1.42 -14.91
CA GLY A 46 33.03 -1.74 -13.62
C GLY A 46 32.08 -1.58 -12.43
N SER A 47 31.22 -2.58 -12.21
CA SER A 47 30.44 -2.89 -11.00
C SER A 47 30.18 -1.77 -9.98
N ARG A 48 28.99 -1.17 -10.04
CA ARG A 48 28.25 -0.71 -8.86
C ARG A 48 26.91 -1.42 -8.86
N LEU A 49 26.60 -2.09 -7.75
CA LEU A 49 25.29 -2.72 -7.53
C LEU A 49 24.22 -1.64 -7.75
N ARG A 50 23.23 -1.95 -8.59
CA ARG A 50 22.14 -1.02 -8.90
C ARG A 50 21.11 -1.04 -7.78
N PRO A 51 20.39 0.08 -7.55
CA PRO A 51 19.19 0.05 -6.73
C PRO A 51 18.21 -1.03 -7.20
N TRP A 52 17.37 -1.51 -6.28
CA TRP A 52 16.36 -2.53 -6.59
C TRP A 52 15.25 -2.02 -7.51
N HIS A 53 15.03 -0.70 -7.52
CA HIS A 53 14.07 0.00 -8.36
C HIS A 53 14.77 0.52 -9.62
N ALA A 54 14.05 0.56 -10.73
CA ALA A 54 14.49 1.12 -11.98
C ALA A 54 14.48 2.65 -11.96
N ASP A 55 13.50 3.24 -11.26
CA ASP A 55 13.27 4.68 -11.21
C ASP A 55 12.46 5.14 -9.98
N ALA A 56 12.32 6.46 -9.87
CA ALA A 56 11.56 7.14 -8.82
C ALA A 56 10.09 6.71 -8.73
N ALA A 57 9.48 6.30 -9.84
CA ALA A 57 8.08 5.90 -9.89
C ALA A 57 7.90 4.49 -9.32
N GLU A 58 8.80 3.55 -9.63
CA GLU A 58 8.81 2.22 -9.01
C GLU A 58 9.06 2.31 -7.50
N TRP A 59 9.97 3.18 -7.06
CA TRP A 59 10.17 3.43 -5.63
C TRP A 59 8.92 4.04 -4.96
N ALA A 60 8.34 5.08 -5.56
CA ALA A 60 7.13 5.72 -5.04
C ALA A 60 5.92 4.77 -5.05
N ALA A 61 5.86 3.87 -6.03
CA ALA A 61 4.86 2.81 -6.13
C ALA A 61 4.89 1.92 -4.89
N TYR A 62 6.05 1.42 -4.46
CA TYR A 62 6.16 0.64 -3.23
C TYR A 62 5.81 1.48 -1.99
N ARG A 63 6.31 2.72 -1.91
CA ARG A 63 6.12 3.59 -0.74
C ARG A 63 4.68 3.99 -0.46
N THR A 64 3.82 3.85 -1.45
CA THR A 64 2.38 4.15 -1.37
C THR A 64 1.52 2.90 -1.12
N GLN A 65 2.13 1.72 -1.00
CA GLN A 65 1.45 0.49 -0.60
C GLN A 65 1.06 0.51 0.87
N ARG A 66 -0.02 -0.19 1.23
CA ARG A 66 -0.49 -0.29 2.62
C ARG A 66 -0.76 -1.73 3.04
N PRO A 67 -0.29 -2.14 4.23
CA PRO A 67 -0.77 -3.34 4.88
C PRO A 67 -2.30 -3.30 5.03
N GLY A 68 -2.97 -4.42 4.75
CA GLY A 68 -4.39 -4.59 5.11
C GLY A 68 -5.41 -4.01 4.14
N MET A 69 -5.02 -3.51 2.97
CA MET A 69 -5.98 -3.24 1.88
C MET A 69 -6.36 -4.52 1.13
N PRO A 70 -7.64 -4.71 0.73
CA PRO A 70 -8.13 -5.90 0.04
C PRO A 70 -7.32 -6.20 -1.23
N THR A 71 -7.09 -5.14 -1.99
CA THR A 71 -6.36 -5.16 -3.25
C THR A 71 -5.35 -4.03 -3.21
N ASP A 72 -4.09 -4.44 -3.12
CA ASP A 72 -2.94 -3.58 -3.24
C ASP A 72 -2.16 -4.16 -4.43
N PRO A 73 -1.62 -3.34 -5.35
CA PRO A 73 -0.72 -3.80 -6.40
C PRO A 73 0.62 -4.25 -5.81
N SER A 74 0.56 -5.28 -4.98
CA SER A 74 1.67 -5.90 -4.29
C SER A 74 1.42 -7.38 -4.14
N SER A 75 2.48 -8.13 -3.90
CA SER A 75 2.38 -9.57 -3.76
C SER A 75 2.55 -9.99 -2.32
N LYS A 76 1.55 -10.72 -1.83
CA LYS A 76 1.49 -11.14 -0.43
C LYS A 76 0.90 -12.52 -0.28
N ILE A 77 1.40 -13.23 0.71
CA ILE A 77 0.78 -14.43 1.25
C ILE A 77 0.41 -14.11 2.69
N LEU A 78 -0.84 -14.39 3.07
CA LEU A 78 -1.35 -14.20 4.41
C LEU A 78 -2.06 -15.48 4.86
N THR A 79 -1.75 -15.95 6.07
CA THR A 79 -2.43 -17.13 6.62
C THR A 79 -2.52 -17.12 8.13
N ASP A 80 -3.68 -17.54 8.66
CA ASP A 80 -3.90 -17.84 10.07
C ASP A 80 -3.89 -19.36 10.35
N GLY A 81 -3.49 -20.17 9.36
CA GLY A 81 -3.51 -21.63 9.39
C GLY A 81 -4.88 -22.26 9.12
N GLN A 82 -5.96 -21.47 9.04
CA GLN A 82 -7.28 -21.91 8.55
C GLN A 82 -7.58 -21.31 7.18
N ARG A 83 -7.19 -20.06 6.95
CA ARG A 83 -7.34 -19.35 5.70
C ARG A 83 -5.98 -19.03 5.10
N TYR A 84 -5.91 -19.03 3.78
CA TYR A 84 -4.72 -18.76 2.98
C TYR A 84 -5.10 -17.78 1.88
N ASP A 85 -4.64 -16.55 2.02
CA ASP A 85 -4.82 -15.50 1.02
C ASP A 85 -3.52 -15.32 0.24
N ILE A 86 -3.63 -15.31 -1.08
CA ILE A 86 -2.52 -15.01 -1.98
C ILE A 86 -2.97 -13.83 -2.83
N THR A 87 -2.19 -12.76 -2.81
CA THR A 87 -2.33 -11.63 -3.73
C THR A 87 -1.11 -11.58 -4.62
N ILE A 88 -1.32 -11.34 -5.91
CA ILE A 88 -0.30 -11.05 -6.89
C ILE A 88 -0.73 -9.76 -7.56
N GLY A 89 0.12 -8.75 -7.52
CA GLY A 89 -0.18 -7.46 -8.12
C GLY A 89 1.07 -6.66 -8.36
N ASN A 90 0.95 -5.69 -9.25
CA ASN A 90 2.01 -4.77 -9.58
C ASN A 90 1.43 -3.41 -10.03
N ARG A 91 2.21 -2.36 -9.82
CA ARG A 91 1.96 -1.00 -10.27
C ARG A 91 2.96 -0.70 -11.38
N ILE A 92 2.45 -0.47 -12.58
CA ILE A 92 3.30 -0.28 -13.77
C ILE A 92 3.32 1.21 -14.13
N PRO A 93 4.44 1.92 -13.90
CA PRO A 93 4.58 3.27 -14.43
C PRO A 93 4.66 3.23 -15.96
N LEU A 94 3.84 4.04 -16.62
CA LEU A 94 3.79 4.15 -18.08
C LEU A 94 4.50 5.41 -18.58
N LEU A 95 4.48 6.48 -17.80
CA LEU A 95 5.10 7.75 -18.13
C LEU A 95 5.74 8.35 -16.89
N ILE A 96 6.96 8.87 -17.04
CA ILE A 96 7.71 9.55 -15.98
C ILE A 96 8.27 10.86 -16.56
N TRP A 97 8.11 11.98 -15.85
CA TRP A 97 8.60 13.28 -16.29
C TRP A 97 8.97 14.20 -15.12
N GLY A 98 9.60 15.34 -15.42
CA GLY A 98 10.01 16.32 -14.41
C GLY A 98 11.06 15.77 -13.44
N LEU A 99 12.07 15.09 -13.99
CA LEU A 99 13.19 14.47 -13.29
C LEU A 99 14.27 15.52 -12.99
N ASP A 100 14.21 16.13 -11.82
CA ASP A 100 15.19 17.16 -11.43
C ASP A 100 16.34 16.57 -10.56
N ASP A 101 16.06 15.56 -9.73
CA ASP A 101 17.02 14.98 -8.76
C ASP A 101 16.77 13.51 -8.37
N GLY A 102 16.14 12.72 -9.24
CA GLY A 102 15.87 11.29 -9.00
C GLY A 102 14.79 10.99 -7.96
N PHE A 103 14.45 11.95 -7.09
CA PHE A 103 13.34 11.86 -6.13
C PHE A 103 12.31 12.98 -6.28
N LYS A 104 12.53 13.91 -7.22
CA LYS A 104 11.49 14.74 -7.81
C LYS A 104 11.09 14.16 -9.15
N SER A 105 9.85 13.71 -9.24
CA SER A 105 9.30 13.17 -10.48
C SER A 105 7.78 13.28 -10.47
N TRP A 106 7.21 13.34 -11.66
CA TRP A 106 5.83 12.98 -11.90
C TRP A 106 5.80 11.60 -12.56
N SER A 107 4.79 10.80 -12.23
CA SER A 107 4.57 9.53 -12.91
C SER A 107 3.10 9.22 -13.08
N PHE A 108 2.73 8.69 -14.24
CA PHE A 108 1.41 8.15 -14.51
C PHE A 108 1.53 6.67 -14.84
N GLY A 109 0.58 5.86 -14.38
CA GLY A 109 0.59 4.43 -14.69
C GLY A 109 -0.69 3.71 -14.30
N LEU A 110 -0.60 2.38 -14.33
CA LEU A 110 -1.71 1.47 -14.08
C LEU A 110 -1.44 0.58 -12.87
N ASP A 111 -2.50 0.30 -12.12
CA ASP A 111 -2.50 -0.69 -11.05
C ASP A 111 -3.19 -1.95 -11.56
N GLY A 112 -2.62 -3.12 -11.25
CA GLY A 112 -3.26 -4.42 -11.50
C GLY A 112 -2.96 -5.37 -10.38
N ALA A 113 -3.99 -6.05 -9.85
CA ALA A 113 -3.81 -7.09 -8.85
C ALA A 113 -4.88 -8.18 -8.96
N MET A 114 -4.54 -9.35 -8.46
CA MET A 114 -5.42 -10.50 -8.33
C MET A 114 -5.24 -11.09 -6.94
N MET A 115 -6.32 -11.51 -6.31
CA MET A 115 -6.28 -12.22 -5.04
C MET A 115 -7.07 -13.52 -5.12
N ALA A 116 -6.51 -14.60 -4.59
CA ALA A 116 -7.20 -15.85 -4.33
C ALA A 116 -7.20 -16.12 -2.83
N SER A 117 -8.36 -16.48 -2.27
CA SER A 117 -8.49 -16.96 -0.89
C SER A 117 -8.89 -18.42 -0.87
N LEU A 118 -8.22 -19.22 -0.04
CA LEU A 118 -8.55 -20.61 0.24
C LEU A 118 -8.82 -20.79 1.73
N SER A 119 -9.87 -21.54 2.05
CA SER A 119 -10.20 -21.93 3.42
C SER A 119 -10.07 -23.43 3.61
N ARG A 120 -9.38 -23.79 4.68
CA ARG A 120 -9.17 -25.15 5.17
C ARG A 120 -10.35 -25.55 6.04
N TYR A 121 -10.94 -26.70 5.74
CA TYR A 121 -11.98 -27.28 6.57
C TYR A 121 -11.88 -28.82 6.55
N LYS A 122 -12.62 -29.46 7.45
CA LYS A 122 -12.68 -30.92 7.52
C LYS A 122 -14.04 -31.37 6.99
N LYS A 123 -14.04 -32.22 5.95
CA LYS A 123 -15.25 -32.83 5.37
C LYS A 123 -15.09 -34.34 5.41
N ASP A 124 -16.02 -35.03 6.06
CA ASP A 124 -16.05 -36.50 6.15
C ASP A 124 -14.71 -37.11 6.63
N GLY A 125 -14.10 -36.49 7.64
CA GLY A 125 -12.81 -36.94 8.16
C GLY A 125 -11.58 -36.48 7.38
N LYS A 126 -11.76 -35.97 6.15
CA LYS A 126 -10.68 -35.54 5.25
C LYS A 126 -10.42 -34.04 5.37
N LEU A 127 -9.15 -33.67 5.26
CA LEU A 127 -8.75 -32.27 5.09
C LEU A 127 -9.14 -31.81 3.69
N THR A 128 -9.85 -30.70 3.58
CA THR A 128 -10.29 -30.13 2.31
C THR A 128 -10.00 -28.64 2.28
N PHE A 129 -9.68 -28.14 1.08
CA PHE A 129 -9.51 -26.72 0.82
C PHE A 129 -10.60 -26.28 -0.15
N ALA A 130 -11.33 -25.22 0.20
CA ALA A 130 -12.29 -24.58 -0.68
C ALA A 130 -11.76 -23.19 -1.05
N THR A 131 -11.80 -22.87 -2.34
CA THR A 131 -11.61 -21.49 -2.80
C THR A 131 -12.79 -20.66 -2.30
N GLU A 132 -12.52 -19.60 -1.56
CA GLU A 132 -13.57 -18.67 -1.11
C GLU A 132 -13.88 -17.63 -2.18
N THR A 133 -12.85 -16.99 -2.73
CA THR A 133 -13.01 -15.91 -3.68
C THR A 133 -11.83 -15.80 -4.63
N PHE A 134 -12.11 -15.22 -5.78
CA PHE A 134 -11.14 -14.71 -6.72
C PHE A 134 -11.46 -13.25 -7.04
N ASP A 135 -10.58 -12.34 -6.62
CA ASP A 135 -10.80 -10.91 -6.76
C ASP A 135 -9.82 -10.35 -7.78
N GLY A 136 -10.33 -9.58 -8.74
CA GLY A 136 -9.53 -8.79 -9.66
C GLY A 136 -9.55 -7.31 -9.27
N MET A 137 -8.42 -6.65 -9.43
CA MET A 137 -8.29 -5.20 -9.29
C MET A 137 -7.57 -4.61 -10.50
N PHE A 138 -8.11 -3.49 -10.97
CA PHE A 138 -7.42 -2.63 -11.92
C PHE A 138 -7.60 -1.18 -11.53
N GLY A 139 -6.66 -0.33 -11.91
CA GLY A 139 -6.70 1.08 -11.59
C GLY A 139 -5.71 1.89 -12.40
N ALA A 140 -5.70 3.18 -12.13
CA ALA A 140 -4.71 4.11 -12.67
C ALA A 140 -4.25 5.05 -11.57
N PHE A 141 -3.02 5.52 -11.68
CA PHE A 141 -2.44 6.43 -10.71
C PHE A 141 -1.69 7.58 -11.39
N LEU A 142 -1.65 8.70 -10.69
CA LEU A 142 -0.77 9.83 -10.94
C LEU A 142 -0.03 10.11 -9.64
N THR A 143 1.30 10.17 -9.68
CA THR A 143 2.14 10.42 -8.51
C THR A 143 3.06 11.60 -8.75
N ARG A 144 3.27 12.37 -7.69
CA ARG A 144 4.29 13.41 -7.61
C ARG A 144 5.16 13.14 -6.39
N THR A 145 6.44 12.93 -6.63
CA THR A 145 7.47 12.79 -5.60
C THR A 145 8.19 14.13 -5.48
N THR A 146 8.40 14.61 -4.25
CA THR A 146 9.14 15.85 -3.97
C THR A 146 9.91 15.74 -2.66
N GLY A 147 11.18 15.34 -2.76
CA GLY A 147 12.04 15.10 -1.60
C GLY A 147 11.41 14.10 -0.64
N ARG A 148 11.05 14.53 0.56
CA ARG A 148 10.43 13.66 1.59
C ARG A 148 8.99 13.28 1.32
N TRP A 149 8.29 14.02 0.45
CA TRP A 149 6.86 13.84 0.21
C TRP A 149 6.58 13.03 -1.06
N ILE A 150 5.54 12.18 -0.98
CA ILE A 150 4.96 11.48 -2.11
C ILE A 150 3.47 11.73 -2.11
N TRP A 151 2.94 12.27 -3.20
CA TRP A 151 1.51 12.50 -3.39
C TRP A 151 1.03 11.59 -4.51
N MET A 152 -0.03 10.82 -4.29
CA MET A 152 -0.61 9.97 -5.31
C MET A 152 -2.12 10.17 -5.37
N ALA A 153 -2.63 10.54 -6.55
CA ALA A 153 -4.03 10.40 -6.88
C ALA A 153 -4.22 9.07 -7.61
N ARG A 154 -5.16 8.24 -7.16
CA ARG A 154 -5.44 6.96 -7.81
C ARG A 154 -6.93 6.69 -7.94
N THR A 155 -7.27 5.96 -8.99
CA THR A 155 -8.57 5.33 -9.19
C THR A 155 -8.38 3.82 -9.17
N GLY A 156 -9.38 3.11 -8.69
CA GLY A 156 -9.38 1.66 -8.74
C GLY A 156 -10.77 1.08 -8.85
N HIS A 157 -10.81 -0.14 -9.34
CA HIS A 157 -11.97 -0.99 -9.41
C HIS A 157 -11.61 -2.35 -8.87
N VAL A 158 -12.46 -2.91 -8.01
CA VAL A 158 -12.39 -4.30 -7.56
C VAL A 158 -13.65 -5.02 -7.98
N SER A 159 -13.45 -6.16 -8.64
CA SER A 159 -14.49 -7.14 -8.90
C SER A 159 -14.16 -8.40 -8.12
N ALA A 160 -15.02 -8.77 -7.18
CA ALA A 160 -14.91 -10.03 -6.46
C ALA A 160 -15.88 -11.06 -7.01
N HIS A 161 -15.35 -12.22 -7.35
CA HIS A 161 -16.12 -13.37 -7.79
C HIS A 161 -15.99 -14.48 -6.76
N LEU A 162 -17.09 -14.81 -6.07
CA LEU A 162 -17.15 -15.98 -5.21
C LEU A 162 -17.01 -17.25 -6.06
N VAL A 163 -16.25 -18.21 -5.57
CA VAL A 163 -16.10 -19.52 -6.23
C VAL A 163 -16.97 -20.53 -5.48
N ASP A 164 -17.83 -21.24 -6.23
CA ASP A 164 -19.01 -22.04 -5.81
C ASP A 164 -18.83 -23.16 -4.76
N ASN A 165 -17.71 -23.25 -4.02
CA ASN A 165 -17.39 -24.42 -3.19
C ASN A 165 -17.14 -24.17 -1.70
N SER A 166 -17.33 -22.95 -1.18
CA SER A 166 -17.18 -22.70 0.26
C SER A 166 -18.41 -23.19 1.04
N PRO A 167 -18.29 -24.01 2.11
CA PRO A 167 -19.43 -24.43 2.94
C PRO A 167 -20.10 -23.27 3.69
N ASP A 168 -19.45 -22.10 3.79
CA ASP A 168 -20.02 -20.88 4.35
C ASP A 168 -20.97 -20.16 3.36
N TYR A 169 -20.97 -20.56 2.08
CA TYR A 169 -21.81 -20.01 1.00
C TYR A 169 -23.31 -20.21 1.22
N LEU A 170 -23.71 -21.24 1.97
CA LEU A 170 -25.12 -21.54 2.22
C LEU A 170 -25.75 -20.69 3.34
N LYS A 171 -24.99 -19.82 4.02
CA LYS A 171 -25.46 -19.12 5.23
C LYS A 171 -25.35 -17.59 5.20
N ALA A 172 -24.65 -17.01 4.24
CA ALA A 172 -24.53 -15.57 4.08
C ALA A 172 -24.86 -15.22 2.63
N ASP A 173 -25.68 -14.18 2.41
CA ASP A 173 -26.01 -13.70 1.08
C ASP A 173 -24.75 -13.58 0.22
N PRO A 174 -24.72 -14.16 -0.99
CA PRO A 174 -23.56 -14.13 -1.87
C PRO A 174 -23.29 -12.67 -2.26
N LEU A 175 -22.30 -12.07 -1.61
CA LEU A 175 -21.88 -10.70 -1.88
C LEU A 175 -20.82 -10.72 -2.98
N ALA A 176 -21.26 -10.88 -4.22
CA ALA A 176 -20.52 -10.31 -5.34
C ALA A 176 -20.55 -8.79 -5.16
N TYR A 177 -19.39 -8.17 -4.96
CA TYR A 177 -19.30 -6.72 -4.85
C TYR A 177 -18.39 -6.18 -5.93
N ASN A 178 -18.83 -5.07 -6.47
CA ASN A 178 -18.16 -4.29 -7.49
C ASN A 178 -18.02 -2.88 -6.93
N VAL A 179 -16.78 -2.50 -6.63
CA VAL A 179 -16.46 -1.24 -5.97
C VAL A 179 -15.45 -0.48 -6.80
N PHE A 180 -15.84 0.71 -7.21
CA PHE A 180 -14.92 1.71 -7.74
C PHE A 180 -14.51 2.67 -6.62
N TRP A 181 -13.33 3.25 -6.69
CA TRP A 181 -12.94 4.30 -5.76
C TRP A 181 -11.97 5.30 -6.38
N TYR A 182 -11.98 6.50 -5.80
CA TYR A 182 -10.90 7.48 -5.95
C TYR A 182 -10.24 7.68 -4.60
N GLU A 183 -8.92 7.84 -4.59
CA GLU A 183 -8.14 8.07 -3.39
C GLU A 183 -6.98 9.02 -3.65
N LEU A 184 -6.80 9.97 -2.73
CA LEU A 184 -5.58 10.75 -2.60
C LEU A 184 -4.77 10.15 -1.45
N VAL A 185 -3.53 9.78 -1.73
CA VAL A 185 -2.55 9.25 -0.78
C VAL A 185 -1.42 10.27 -0.63
N SER A 186 -0.99 10.49 0.61
CA SER A 186 0.18 11.29 0.94
C SER A 186 1.12 10.45 1.80
N THR A 187 2.39 10.43 1.44
CA THR A 187 3.45 9.77 2.22
C THR A 187 4.49 10.81 2.60
N PHE A 188 4.91 10.80 3.86
CA PHE A 188 6.03 11.60 4.35
C PHE A 188 7.11 10.68 4.90
N ASN A 189 8.30 10.77 4.32
CA ASN A 189 9.49 10.05 4.77
C ASN A 189 10.25 10.94 5.77
N VAL A 190 10.44 10.46 7.00
CA VAL A 190 11.17 11.20 8.04
C VAL A 190 12.64 11.33 7.67
N VAL A 191 13.23 10.25 7.16
CA VAL A 191 14.55 10.27 6.54
C VAL A 191 14.38 10.61 5.07
N SER A 192 15.18 11.58 4.59
CA SER A 192 15.20 11.92 3.17
C SER A 192 15.54 10.69 2.31
N PRO A 193 14.85 10.47 1.18
CA PRO A 193 15.21 9.41 0.23
C PRO A 193 16.65 9.51 -0.26
N GLU A 194 17.22 10.71 -0.31
CA GLU A 194 18.59 11.00 -0.76
C GLU A 194 19.66 10.67 0.29
N ALA A 195 19.29 10.64 1.57
CA ALA A 195 20.23 10.49 2.67
C ALA A 195 20.36 9.02 3.05
N LYS A 196 21.57 8.45 3.12
CA LYS A 196 21.75 7.07 3.61
C LYS A 196 21.31 6.94 5.08
N SER A 197 20.65 5.83 5.42
CA SER A 197 20.22 5.57 6.80
C SER A 197 20.00 4.09 7.06
N ASP A 198 20.40 3.64 8.24
CA ASP A 198 20.13 2.29 8.74
C ASP A 198 18.67 2.11 9.20
N TRP A 199 17.94 3.21 9.38
CA TRP A 199 16.53 3.19 9.72
C TRP A 199 15.67 3.88 8.67
N ASP A 200 14.41 3.46 8.65
CA ASP A 200 13.38 3.97 7.75
C ASP A 200 12.13 4.24 8.55
N LEU A 201 11.62 5.46 8.50
CA LEU A 201 10.38 5.84 9.15
C LEU A 201 9.58 6.70 8.18
N TYR A 202 8.34 6.28 7.93
CA TYR A 202 7.43 7.07 7.12
C TYR A 202 6.00 6.97 7.62
N PHE A 203 5.26 8.04 7.37
CA PHE A 203 3.84 8.15 7.65
C PHE A 203 3.07 8.21 6.34
N GLN A 204 1.90 7.61 6.30
CA GLN A 204 1.05 7.63 5.13
C GLN A 204 -0.40 7.95 5.51
N GLY A 205 -0.97 8.97 4.88
CA GLY A 205 -2.38 9.35 5.02
C GLY A 205 -3.14 9.18 3.71
N SER A 206 -4.41 8.82 3.75
CA SER A 206 -5.27 8.84 2.57
C SER A 206 -6.69 9.23 2.86
N VAL A 207 -7.33 9.82 1.86
CA VAL A 207 -8.75 10.16 1.83
C VAL A 207 -9.31 9.82 0.47
N GLY A 208 -10.56 9.37 0.42
CA GLY A 208 -11.17 8.95 -0.83
C GLY A 208 -12.66 8.69 -0.71
N TRP A 209 -13.23 8.21 -1.80
CA TRP A 209 -14.64 7.84 -1.89
C TRP A 209 -14.78 6.52 -2.63
N ASN A 210 -15.65 5.64 -2.13
CA ASN A 210 -16.09 4.47 -2.86
C ASN A 210 -17.42 4.75 -3.59
N TYR A 211 -17.58 4.11 -4.74
CA TYR A 211 -18.78 4.04 -5.55
C TYR A 211 -19.15 2.57 -5.70
N VAL A 212 -20.32 2.19 -5.20
CA VAL A 212 -20.87 0.85 -5.36
C VAL A 212 -21.87 0.88 -6.50
N ALA A 213 -21.83 -0.13 -7.37
CA ALA A 213 -22.92 -0.38 -8.30
C ALA A 213 -24.15 -0.90 -7.52
N LEU A 214 -24.92 0.03 -6.94
CA LEU A 214 -26.27 -0.12 -6.35
C LEU A 214 -26.39 -0.80 -4.96
N PRO A 215 -27.27 -0.29 -4.04
CA PRO A 215 -27.87 1.04 -3.99
C PRO A 215 -26.92 2.08 -3.36
N GLN A 216 -27.09 3.30 -3.85
CA GLN A 216 -26.23 4.49 -3.75
C GLN A 216 -25.81 4.90 -2.33
N ALA A 217 -24.48 5.05 -2.13
CA ALA A 217 -23.90 6.13 -1.34
C ALA A 217 -22.41 6.30 -1.71
N ASN A 218 -21.98 7.53 -1.98
CA ASN A 218 -20.56 7.89 -1.96
C ASN A 218 -20.09 7.76 -0.52
N ASN A 219 -19.38 6.69 -0.21
CA ASN A 219 -18.98 6.43 1.15
C ASN A 219 -17.54 6.90 1.33
N PRO A 220 -17.29 7.88 2.22
CA PRO A 220 -15.94 8.38 2.46
C PRO A 220 -15.10 7.28 3.08
N ARG A 221 -13.91 7.08 2.50
CA ARG A 221 -12.84 6.24 3.04
C ARG A 221 -11.67 7.11 3.45
N SER A 222 -10.96 6.65 4.46
CA SER A 222 -9.72 7.27 4.87
C SER A 222 -8.82 6.25 5.52
N GLY A 223 -7.53 6.54 5.57
CA GLY A 223 -6.63 5.76 6.39
C GLY A 223 -5.40 6.52 6.78
N PHE A 224 -4.75 6.01 7.81
CA PHE A 224 -3.49 6.52 8.31
C PHE A 224 -2.62 5.35 8.73
N GLY A 225 -1.35 5.42 8.40
CA GLY A 225 -0.38 4.38 8.69
C GLY A 225 0.99 4.95 9.05
N ALA A 226 1.73 4.19 9.82
CA ALA A 226 3.13 4.43 10.10
C ALA A 226 3.91 3.14 9.89
N THR A 227 5.09 3.25 9.29
CA THR A 227 6.02 2.14 9.14
C THR A 227 7.38 2.57 9.63
N TYR A 228 7.95 1.74 10.49
CA TYR A 228 9.31 1.85 11.00
C TYR A 228 10.10 0.60 10.61
N GLY A 229 11.37 0.78 10.27
CA GLY A 229 12.30 -0.33 10.19
C GLY A 229 13.73 0.07 10.51
N HIS A 230 14.52 -0.90 10.95
CA HIS A 230 15.91 -0.72 11.36
C HIS A 230 16.76 -1.91 10.91
N GLN A 231 17.77 -1.65 10.10
CA GLN A 231 18.78 -2.60 9.65
C GLN A 231 19.62 -3.11 10.81
N LEU A 232 19.90 -4.41 10.84
CA LEU A 232 20.62 -5.02 11.95
C LEU A 232 22.14 -4.85 11.81
N ASN A 233 22.68 -4.90 10.58
CA ASN A 233 24.11 -4.92 10.31
C ASN A 233 24.48 -4.03 9.09
N GLY A 234 23.91 -2.82 9.03
CA GLY A 234 24.19 -1.83 7.97
C GLY A 234 23.41 -2.03 6.66
N PRO A 235 23.82 -1.33 5.59
CA PRO A 235 23.09 -1.28 4.32
C PRO A 235 22.81 -2.67 3.73
N ASP A 236 21.62 -2.86 3.16
CA ASP A 236 21.16 -4.13 2.56
C ASP A 236 21.09 -5.34 3.51
N SER A 237 21.28 -5.13 4.81
CA SER A 237 21.11 -6.19 5.81
C SER A 237 19.63 -6.42 6.15
N LEU A 238 19.36 -7.55 6.81
CA LEU A 238 18.05 -7.83 7.37
C LEU A 238 17.69 -6.73 8.37
N ALA A 239 16.46 -6.23 8.29
CA ALA A 239 15.93 -5.21 9.16
C ALA A 239 14.75 -5.76 9.98
N LEU A 240 14.59 -5.25 11.19
CA LEU A 240 13.34 -5.37 11.94
C LEU A 240 12.36 -4.34 11.40
N ILE A 241 11.12 -4.75 11.15
CA ILE A 241 10.08 -3.90 10.55
C ILE A 241 8.83 -3.97 11.41
N ALA A 242 8.28 -2.80 11.73
CA ALA A 242 7.01 -2.65 12.43
C ALA A 242 6.10 -1.70 11.65
N THR A 243 4.84 -2.06 11.49
CA THR A 243 3.84 -1.17 10.88
C THR A 243 2.58 -1.14 11.72
N ALA A 244 1.87 -0.02 11.67
CA ALA A 244 0.54 0.11 12.23
C ALA A 244 -0.32 0.96 11.31
N ASP A 245 -1.51 0.47 10.98
CA ASP A 245 -2.44 1.14 10.08
C ASP A 245 -3.86 1.14 10.66
N VAL A 246 -4.58 2.21 10.38
CA VAL A 246 -6.02 2.33 10.60
C VAL A 246 -6.69 2.75 9.29
N VAL A 247 -7.74 2.03 8.91
CA VAL A 247 -8.49 2.29 7.68
C VAL A 247 -9.98 2.35 8.00
N ARG A 248 -10.62 3.44 7.60
CA ARG A 248 -12.07 3.51 7.43
C ARG A 248 -12.36 3.11 5.99
N PRO A 249 -12.93 1.92 5.73
CA PRO A 249 -13.01 1.38 4.38
C PRO A 249 -14.03 2.09 3.49
N GLY A 250 -14.94 2.88 4.05
CA GLY A 250 -15.96 3.61 3.28
C GLY A 250 -17.01 2.66 2.70
N ILE A 251 -17.53 1.72 3.47
CA ILE A 251 -18.72 0.95 3.09
C ILE A 251 -19.66 0.91 4.31
N THR A 252 -20.94 1.15 4.07
CA THR A 252 -21.98 1.17 5.13
C THR A 252 -21.95 -0.14 5.93
N GLY A 253 -22.01 -0.01 7.26
CA GLY A 253 -21.98 -1.16 8.18
C GLY A 253 -20.58 -1.71 8.48
N GLN A 254 -19.54 -1.30 7.75
CA GLN A 254 -18.18 -1.72 8.05
C GLN A 254 -17.56 -0.94 9.22
N LYS A 255 -16.81 -1.68 10.03
CA LYS A 255 -16.03 -1.12 11.13
C LYS A 255 -14.65 -0.69 10.61
N PRO A 256 -14.02 0.31 11.24
CA PRO A 256 -12.63 0.59 10.98
C PRO A 256 -11.77 -0.66 11.15
N ILE A 257 -10.81 -0.82 10.24
CA ILE A 257 -9.83 -1.88 10.20
C ILE A 257 -8.56 -1.34 10.85
N TYR A 258 -8.00 -2.11 11.77
CA TYR A 258 -6.74 -1.85 12.43
C TYR A 258 -5.81 -3.01 12.09
N SER A 259 -4.61 -2.71 11.62
CA SER A 259 -3.55 -3.69 11.43
C SER A 259 -2.28 -3.27 12.14
N ALA A 260 -1.58 -4.24 12.73
CA ALA A 260 -0.25 -4.06 13.27
C ALA A 260 0.62 -5.23 12.78
N PHE A 261 1.77 -4.92 12.18
CA PHE A 261 2.75 -5.90 11.73
C PHE A 261 4.02 -5.78 12.54
N LEU A 262 4.63 -6.92 12.85
CA LEU A 262 5.99 -7.02 13.37
C LEU A 262 6.69 -8.18 12.67
N GLY A 263 7.89 -7.92 12.16
CA GLY A 263 8.63 -8.93 11.43
C GLY A 263 10.03 -8.49 11.04
N ALA A 264 10.59 -9.19 10.06
CA ALA A 264 11.89 -8.90 9.49
C ALA A 264 11.84 -8.86 7.97
N GLY A 265 12.76 -8.14 7.35
CA GLY A 265 12.76 -7.93 5.90
C GLY A 265 13.92 -7.08 5.39
N PHE A 266 13.82 -6.60 4.16
CA PHE A 266 14.69 -5.55 3.62
C PHE A 266 13.92 -4.23 3.52
N LEU A 267 14.56 -3.14 3.95
CA LEU A 267 13.95 -1.81 3.93
C LEU A 267 13.80 -1.32 2.48
N ALA A 268 12.74 -0.55 2.21
CA ALA A 268 12.49 0.05 0.89
C ALA A 268 13.20 1.38 0.68
N ARG A 269 14.46 1.39 1.10
CA ARG A 269 15.36 2.50 0.99
C ARG A 269 15.82 2.63 -0.47
N PRO A 270 15.86 3.84 -1.06
CA PRO A 270 16.32 4.00 -2.44
C PRO A 270 17.73 3.51 -2.72
N GLU A 271 18.60 3.58 -1.71
CA GLU A 271 19.98 3.10 -1.76
C GLU A 271 20.09 1.58 -1.68
N SER A 272 19.00 0.86 -1.37
CA SER A 272 19.02 -0.60 -1.25
C SER A 272 19.23 -1.24 -2.62
N THR A 273 20.09 -2.25 -2.67
CA THR A 273 20.32 -3.06 -3.87
C THR A 273 19.43 -4.31 -3.89
N ARG A 274 18.75 -4.58 -2.77
CA ARG A 274 17.85 -5.72 -2.61
C ARG A 274 16.41 -5.28 -2.69
N ARG A 275 15.61 -6.08 -3.41
CA ARG A 275 14.16 -5.88 -3.48
C ARG A 275 13.57 -5.94 -2.07
N PRO A 276 12.71 -4.97 -1.70
CA PRO A 276 12.03 -4.99 -0.42
C PRO A 276 11.19 -6.25 -0.31
N PHE A 277 11.37 -6.93 0.81
CA PHE A 277 10.46 -7.99 1.24
C PHE A 277 10.28 -7.85 2.75
N ARG A 278 9.21 -8.41 3.28
CA ARG A 278 9.01 -8.57 4.72
C ARG A 278 8.27 -9.85 5.02
N MET A 279 8.60 -10.46 6.15
CA MET A 279 7.89 -11.60 6.70
C MET A 279 7.70 -11.43 8.19
N GLY A 280 6.57 -11.87 8.73
CA GLY A 280 6.29 -11.71 10.15
C GLY A 280 4.84 -11.98 10.51
N VAL A 281 4.41 -11.42 11.63
CA VAL A 281 3.05 -11.58 12.14
C VAL A 281 2.30 -10.27 11.97
N THR A 282 1.10 -10.35 11.40
CA THR A 282 0.15 -9.24 11.36
C THR A 282 -1.05 -9.55 12.23
N ALA A 283 -1.33 -8.66 13.18
CA ALA A 283 -2.58 -8.68 13.94
C ALA A 283 -3.59 -7.76 13.25
N PHE A 284 -4.80 -8.26 13.04
CA PHE A 284 -5.92 -7.53 12.47
C PHE A 284 -7.06 -7.43 13.45
N ARG A 285 -7.79 -6.31 13.40
CA ARG A 285 -9.04 -6.10 14.10
C ARG A 285 -9.94 -5.21 13.27
N GLY A 286 -11.22 -5.59 13.12
CA GLY A 286 -12.19 -4.73 12.45
C GLY A 286 -13.17 -5.52 11.62
N SER A 287 -13.66 -4.92 10.54
CA SER A 287 -14.23 -5.66 9.43
C SER A 287 -13.14 -6.52 8.76
N ASP A 288 -13.55 -7.55 8.01
CA ASP A 288 -12.60 -8.33 7.23
C ASP A 288 -11.77 -7.39 6.34
N HIS A 289 -10.46 -7.63 6.30
CA HIS A 289 -9.50 -6.83 5.53
C HIS A 289 -9.80 -6.86 4.02
N ARG A 290 -10.62 -7.81 3.56
CA ARG A 290 -11.16 -7.89 2.19
C ARG A 290 -12.35 -6.98 1.91
N ASN A 291 -12.94 -6.35 2.92
CA ASN A 291 -14.23 -5.66 2.83
C ASN A 291 -15.40 -6.55 2.35
N GLN A 292 -15.24 -7.88 2.37
CA GLN A 292 -16.24 -8.86 1.90
C GLN A 292 -17.24 -9.28 2.96
N TYR A 293 -16.78 -9.42 4.20
CA TYR A 293 -17.58 -9.94 5.29
C TYR A 293 -17.90 -8.84 6.29
N PHE A 294 -19.01 -8.14 6.04
CA PHE A 294 -19.52 -7.03 6.85
C PHE A 294 -19.75 -7.38 8.33
N THR A 295 -20.05 -8.65 8.61
CA THR A 295 -20.50 -9.14 9.92
C THR A 295 -19.43 -9.90 10.70
N ARG A 296 -18.32 -10.30 10.07
CA ARG A 296 -17.24 -11.01 10.76
C ARG A 296 -16.43 -10.02 11.62
N ARG A 297 -16.72 -9.97 12.93
CA ARG A 297 -15.86 -9.32 13.92
C ARG A 297 -14.59 -10.16 14.08
N ASN A 298 -13.64 -9.96 13.19
CA ASN A 298 -12.43 -10.77 13.21
C ASN A 298 -11.31 -9.99 13.90
N LYS A 299 -10.98 -10.46 15.09
CA LYS A 299 -9.62 -10.31 15.62
C LYS A 299 -8.89 -11.58 15.23
N PHE A 300 -7.82 -11.46 14.46
CA PHE A 300 -6.99 -12.60 14.12
C PHE A 300 -5.54 -12.14 13.97
N ALA A 301 -4.63 -13.08 14.17
CA ALA A 301 -3.25 -12.91 13.81
C ALA A 301 -2.97 -13.83 12.61
N ALA A 302 -2.25 -13.32 11.64
CA ALA A 302 -1.82 -14.07 10.49
C ALA A 302 -0.31 -13.94 10.32
N PHE A 303 0.30 -15.01 9.83
CA PHE A 303 1.63 -14.92 9.26
C PHE A 303 1.52 -14.28 7.88
N THR A 304 2.36 -13.29 7.62
CA THR A 304 2.36 -12.50 6.38
C THR A 304 3.75 -12.55 5.77
N ILE A 305 3.82 -12.85 4.47
CA ILE A 305 4.97 -12.59 3.61
C ILE A 305 4.53 -11.57 2.56
N HIS A 306 5.33 -10.53 2.33
CA HIS A 306 5.03 -9.48 1.37
C HIS A 306 6.30 -9.08 0.62
N THR A 307 6.17 -8.87 -0.69
CA THR A 307 7.26 -8.50 -1.61
C THR A 307 6.69 -7.75 -2.80
N ASP A 308 7.55 -6.97 -3.47
CA ASP A 308 7.30 -6.52 -4.83
C ASP A 308 7.85 -7.54 -5.84
N PHE A 309 7.04 -7.89 -6.84
CA PHE A 309 7.47 -8.64 -8.03
C PHE A 309 7.43 -7.75 -9.26
#